data_AF-A0AB36J566-F1
#
_entry.id   AF-A0AB36J566-F1
#
_cell.length_a   1.000
_cell.length_b   1.000
_cell.length_c   1.000
_cell.angle_alpha   90.00
_cell.angle_beta   90.00
_cell.angle_gamma   90.00
#
_symmetry.space_group_name_H-M   'P 1'
#
loop_
_entity.id
_entity.type
_entity.pdbx_description
1 polymer ?
#
loop_
_entity_poly.entity_id
_entity_poly.type
_entity_poly.pdbx_seq_one_letter_code
_entity_poly.pdbx_strand_id
1 'polypeptide(L)' 'MDQVDFCNDDKRTALADFLGIKVDQLRSWSDGSFTTGDNDSNDYKLTLSPSSYGIFQGRAGKYYVNKN' A
#
# COMPACT_ATOMS: atom_id res chain seq x y z
N MET A 1 -18.48 -11.91 -10.78
CA MET A 1 -17.14 -11.45 -11.22
C MET A 1 -16.19 -11.89 -10.13
N ASP A 2 -15.36 -12.91 -10.41
CA ASP A 2 -14.40 -13.41 -9.43
C ASP A 2 -13.25 -12.42 -9.34
N GLN A 3 -13.14 -11.75 -8.20
CA GLN A 3 -12.01 -10.90 -7.89
C GLN A 3 -10.80 -11.81 -7.69
N VAL A 4 -9.90 -11.83 -8.66
CA VAL A 4 -8.56 -12.40 -8.48
C VAL A 4 -7.82 -11.45 -7.54
N ASP A 5 -7.94 -11.70 -6.23
CA ASP A 5 -7.14 -11.04 -5.21
C ASP A 5 -5.69 -11.47 -5.41
N PHE A 6 -4.91 -10.63 -6.10
CA PHE A 6 -3.46 -10.70 -5.97
C PHE A 6 -3.14 -10.58 -4.48
N CYS A 7 -2.54 -11.63 -3.91
CA CYS A 7 -2.37 -11.84 -2.48
C CYS A 7 -2.05 -10.53 -1.76
N ASN A 8 -2.98 -10.11 -0.90
CA ASN A 8 -2.87 -8.88 -0.10
C ASN A 8 -1.53 -8.84 0.67
N ASP A 9 -0.98 -10.01 0.97
CA ASP A 9 0.31 -10.20 1.66
C ASP A 9 1.52 -9.65 0.88
N ASP A 10 1.55 -9.75 -0.46
CA ASP A 10 2.66 -9.21 -1.27
C ASP A 10 2.69 -7.67 -1.20
N LYS A 11 1.50 -7.05 -1.21
CA LYS A 11 1.33 -5.59 -1.11
C LYS A 11 1.75 -5.09 0.27
N ARG A 12 1.32 -5.78 1.33
CA ARG A 12 1.67 -5.43 2.72
C ARG A 12 3.17 -5.54 2.97
N THR A 13 3.79 -6.62 2.51
CA THR A 13 5.24 -6.83 2.65
C THR A 13 6.02 -5.72 1.95
N ALA A 14 5.68 -5.43 0.69
CA ALA A 14 6.36 -4.38 -0.07
C ALA A 14 6.21 -2.99 0.57
N LEU A 15 5.03 -2.65 1.09
CA LEU A 15 4.79 -1.37 1.75
C LEU A 15 5.53 -1.27 3.09
N ALA A 16 5.53 -2.34 3.88
CA ALA A 16 6.24 -2.37 5.17
C ALA A 16 7.75 -2.15 4.96
N ASP A 17 8.33 -2.84 3.97
CA ASP A 17 9.73 -2.66 3.58
C ASP A 17 10.01 -1.22 3.13
N PHE A 18 9.12 -0.62 2.33
CA PHE A 18 9.26 0.76 1.88
C PHE A 18 9.22 1.78 3.03
N LEU A 19 8.34 1.57 4.02
CA LEU A 19 8.19 2.43 5.18
C LEU A 19 9.23 2.15 6.28
N GLY A 20 10.01 1.07 6.17
CA GLY A 20 11.00 0.66 7.18
C GLY A 20 10.35 0.13 8.46
N ILE A 21 9.17 -0.47 8.35
CA ILE A 21 8.38 -0.99 9.47
C ILE A 21 8.12 -2.49 9.31
N LYS A 22 7.51 -3.11 10.32
CA LYS A 22 7.08 -4.51 10.23
C LYS A 22 5.68 -4.62 9.63
N VAL A 23 5.40 -5.72 8.94
CA VAL A 23 4.10 -5.99 8.27
C VAL A 23 2.92 -6.02 9.25
N ASP A 24 3.14 -6.46 10.49
CA ASP A 24 2.13 -6.49 11.55
C ASP A 24 1.71 -5.09 12.04
N GLN A 25 2.53 -4.07 11.76
CA GLN A 25 2.20 -2.66 12.01
C GLN A 25 1.32 -2.05 10.92
N LEU A 26 1.11 -2.74 9.79
CA LEU A 26 0.17 -2.32 8.76
C LEU A 26 -1.23 -2.84 9.02
N ARG A 27 -2.19 -1.93 8.99
CA ARG A 27 -3.62 -2.26 8.88
C ARG A 27 -4.05 -2.16 7.42
N SER A 28 -4.98 -3.02 7.04
CA SER A 28 -5.58 -3.04 5.71
C SER A 28 -7.05 -2.71 5.84
N TRP A 29 -7.54 -1.84 4.97
CA TRP A 29 -8.92 -1.38 4.98
C TRP A 29 -9.71 -1.98 3.80
N SER A 30 -11.04 -1.96 3.91
CA SER A 30 -11.93 -2.50 2.88
C SER A 30 -11.85 -1.77 1.54
N ASP A 31 -11.34 -0.53 1.52
CA ASP A 31 -11.13 0.26 0.30
C ASP A 31 -9.77 -0.03 -0.37
N GLY A 32 -8.98 -0.97 0.18
CA GLY A 32 -7.66 -1.35 -0.32
C GLY A 32 -6.53 -0.40 0.07
N SER A 33 -6.78 0.57 0.96
CA SER A 33 -5.73 1.38 1.59
C SER A 33 -5.08 0.67 2.78
N PHE A 34 -3.93 1.20 3.19
CA PHE A 34 -3.16 0.75 4.35
C PHE A 34 -2.82 1.93 5.26
N THR A 35 -2.76 1.69 6.56
CA THR A 35 -2.30 2.66 7.57
C THR A 35 -1.23 2.05 8.47
N THR A 36 -0.36 2.87 9.07
CA THR A 36 0.59 2.39 10.09
C THR A 36 -0.06 2.39 11.48
N GLY A 37 -0.81 1.32 11.76
CA GLY A 37 -1.56 1.15 13.02
C GLY A 37 -2.93 1.82 13.02
N ASP A 38 -3.54 1.90 14.22
CA ASP A 38 -4.95 2.25 14.40
C ASP A 38 -5.21 3.77 14.49
N ASN A 39 -4.16 4.60 14.60
CA ASN A 39 -4.23 6.06 14.78
C ASN A 39 -3.41 6.85 13.75
N ASP A 40 -3.00 6.22 12.65
CA ASP A 40 -2.30 6.93 11.58
C ASP A 40 -3.29 7.82 10.81
N SER A 41 -2.92 9.08 10.57
CA SER A 41 -3.69 10.00 9.75
C SER A 41 -3.37 9.89 8.26
N ASN A 42 -2.40 9.03 7.91
CA ASN A 42 -1.91 8.89 6.56
C ASN A 42 -2.37 7.56 5.96
N ASP A 43 -3.09 7.64 4.86
CA ASP A 43 -3.52 6.47 4.11
C ASP A 43 -2.58 6.22 2.93
N TYR A 44 -2.13 4.97 2.80
CA TYR A 44 -1.24 4.52 1.74
C TYR A 44 -2.01 3.66 0.73
N LYS A 45 -1.89 3.96 -0.57
CA LYS A 45 -2.44 3.15 -1.66
C LYS A 45 -1.34 2.61 -2.57
N LEU A 46 -1.37 1.30 -2.81
CA LEU A 46 -0.46 0.62 -3.72
C LEU A 46 -1.16 0.39 -5.06
N THR A 47 -0.62 0.97 -6.13
CA THR A 47 -1.11 0.75 -7.49
C THR A 47 -0.06 0.04 -8.34
N LEU A 48 -0.50 -0.92 -9.16
CA LEU A 48 0.32 -1.45 -10.26
C LEU A 48 0.34 -0.39 -11.36
N SER A 49 1.52 0.01 -11.82
CA SER A 49 1.69 1.14 -12.74
C SER A 49 0.92 0.99 -14.06
N PRO A 50 0.27 2.08 -14.54
CA PRO A 50 0.17 2.30 -15.98
C PRO A 50 0.50 3.74 -16.45
N SER A 51 1.06 4.60 -15.58
CA SER A 51 1.33 6.05 -15.77
C SER A 51 0.23 7.00 -15.29
N SER A 52 0.71 8.15 -14.78
CA SER A 52 0.02 9.43 -14.59
C SER A 52 -0.98 9.57 -13.44
N TYR A 53 -0.49 9.51 -12.20
CA TYR A 53 -0.95 10.46 -11.19
C TYR A 53 0.29 10.99 -10.49
N GLY A 54 0.47 12.30 -10.51
CA GLY A 54 1.48 12.95 -9.71
C GLY A 54 0.98 13.13 -8.28
N ILE A 55 1.91 13.00 -7.34
CA ILE A 55 2.14 13.82 -6.14
C ILE A 55 2.57 12.91 -4.97
N PHE A 56 3.85 13.09 -4.59
CA PHE A 56 4.61 12.47 -3.49
C PHE A 56 4.53 10.93 -3.37
N GLN A 57 5.34 10.26 -4.21
CA GLN A 57 5.33 8.82 -4.41
C GLN A 57 6.71 8.20 -4.24
N GLY A 58 6.77 7.08 -3.52
CA GLY A 58 7.93 6.18 -3.52
C GLY A 58 7.61 4.84 -4.18
N ARG A 59 8.61 3.98 -4.30
CA ARG A 59 8.48 2.65 -4.92
C ARG A 59 8.62 1.55 -3.87
N ALA A 60 7.64 0.66 -3.84
CA ALA A 60 7.61 -0.54 -3.02
C ALA A 60 7.64 -1.77 -3.95
N GLY A 61 8.85 -2.23 -4.32
CA GLY A 61 9.02 -3.29 -5.33
C GLY A 61 8.43 -2.90 -6.70
N LYS A 62 7.42 -3.64 -7.17
CA LYS A 62 6.69 -3.37 -8.43
C LYS A 62 5.50 -2.41 -8.28
N TYR A 63 5.23 -1.95 -7.06
CA TYR A 63 4.09 -1.10 -6.74
C TYR A 63 4.51 0.36 -6.56
N TYR A 64 3.61 1.26 -6.95
CA TYR A 64 3.71 2.68 -6.65
C TYR A 64 2.92 2.97 -5.38
N VAL A 65 3.53 3.69 -4.45
CA VAL A 65 2.90 4.08 -3.19
C VAL A 65 2.42 5.52 -3.31
N ASN A 66 1.12 5.74 -3.14
CA ASN A 66 0.52 7.06 -2.99
C ASN A 66 0.16 7.30 -1.52
N LYS A 67 0.51 8.47 -1.02
CA LYS A 67 0.11 8.96 0.30
C LYS A 67 -0.99 10.00 0.12
N ASN A 68 -2.13 9.79 0.77
CA ASN A 68 -3.21 10.78 0.86
C ASN A 68 -3.16 11.54 2.18
#